data_AF-A0A497GTS1-F1
#
_entry.id   AF-A0A497GTS1-F1
#
_cell.length_a   1.000
_cell.length_b   1.000
_cell.length_c   1.000
_cell.angle_alpha   90.00
_cell.angle_beta   90.00
_cell.angle_gamma   90.00
#
_symmetry.space_group_name_H-M   'P 1'
#
loop_
_entity.id
_entity.type
_entity.pdbx_description
1 polymer ?
#
loop_
_entity_poly.entity_id
_entity_poly.type
_entity_poly.pdbx_seq_one_letter_code
_entity_poly.pdbx_strand_id
1 'polypeptide(L)'
;MLLRCLRSALHRLLTAAPLSYKIVLYSISRSAPPSEEVFKKLSEIVRNDGLSVLAEILHLTAYDRGLLRKVVMRSLNSILVKLEGYQLDNGLWYENVSYKFATDKGVALRLTLSILEGLLSLGVRNKSVMRAIEALLRLQKPEGYWSGLLRRHYIDYEVTARAIALLHDLMEDYRLRLGIEALRKWIFSSLSSGRCDQPWALPYVILCLVRLGHEEELKARIIDLIELVSRYQLATGDWCRGYRSFMSTFILMLALTDLLNAHEEVVRYIETLVERKRKLLRTIYDRNLLELLRHDIIREIEDAERLLPLNGVKNPKLLAAFSWAYKNSIPRKLMPKRETIELYKGYLQKYSFSSIQEHARTLAEYVVEEVAKHTDRYENLALTMRLYRLNSWNENPLALLRAALLSFPGVTSLCSDLYVLALYLMGLKGLESCSSQIQPPADSKLLIILRRLGMISTPIVVAMRNYSIIRKEVMELSKELFPRAPFLLYSLASIAKKWCLRRTRCVRVTREGLLKCPLFNICTKRRYQ
;
A
#
# COMPACT_ATOMS: atom_id res chain seq x y z
N MET A 1 -6.19 -26.40 3.76
CA MET A 1 -6.76 -25.21 3.06
C MET A 1 -6.55 -23.91 3.84
N LEU A 2 -6.81 -23.85 5.16
CA LEU A 2 -6.53 -22.65 5.98
C LEU A 2 -5.08 -22.16 5.92
N LEU A 3 -4.08 -23.06 6.03
CA LEU A 3 -2.66 -22.67 5.89
C LEU A 3 -2.36 -21.96 4.56
N ARG A 4 -3.05 -22.34 3.47
CA ARG A 4 -2.93 -21.65 2.18
C ARG A 4 -3.55 -20.25 2.23
N CYS A 5 -4.70 -20.10 2.88
CA CYS A 5 -5.36 -18.81 3.08
C CYS A 5 -4.48 -17.89 3.94
N LEU A 6 -3.92 -18.44 5.02
CA LEU A 6 -2.97 -17.78 5.92
C LEU A 6 -1.73 -17.31 5.17
N ARG A 7 -1.06 -18.20 4.43
CA ARG A 7 0.09 -17.84 3.60
C ARG A 7 -0.25 -16.76 2.58
N SER A 8 -1.43 -16.81 1.96
CA SER A 8 -1.85 -15.81 0.99
C SER A 8 -2.08 -14.43 1.63
N ALA A 9 -2.71 -14.40 2.81
CA ALA A 9 -2.91 -13.17 3.58
C ALA A 9 -1.58 -12.59 4.06
N LEU A 10 -0.71 -13.44 4.61
CA LEU A 10 0.63 -13.07 5.06
C LEU A 10 1.49 -12.53 3.92
N HIS A 11 1.48 -13.21 2.77
CA HIS A 11 2.17 -12.74 1.56
C HIS A 11 1.67 -11.36 1.13
N ARG A 12 0.34 -11.18 1.11
CA ARG A 12 -0.28 -9.91 0.76
C ARG A 12 0.12 -8.77 1.70
N LEU A 13 0.14 -9.03 3.01
CA LEU A 13 0.57 -8.04 4.00
C LEU A 13 2.05 -7.68 3.80
N LEU A 14 2.91 -8.67 3.60
CA LEU A 14 4.34 -8.46 3.43
C LEU A 14 4.73 -7.77 2.11
N THR A 15 3.91 -7.86 1.05
CA THR A 15 4.22 -7.22 -0.23
C THR A 15 3.51 -5.89 -0.42
N ALA A 16 2.25 -5.76 -0.02
CA ALA A 16 1.39 -4.65 -0.42
C ALA A 16 0.88 -3.76 0.72
N ALA A 17 0.92 -4.21 1.98
CA ALA A 17 0.44 -3.39 3.09
C ALA A 17 1.34 -2.17 3.32
N PRO A 18 0.82 -1.12 3.98
CA PRO A 18 1.65 -0.03 4.47
C PRO A 18 2.80 -0.54 5.33
N LEU A 19 3.86 0.27 5.40
CA LEU A 19 5.10 -0.08 6.09
C LEU A 19 4.86 -0.51 7.55
N SER A 20 3.94 0.16 8.26
CA SER A 20 3.56 -0.12 9.65
C SER A 20 3.22 -1.60 9.89
N TYR A 21 2.38 -2.21 9.05
CA TYR A 21 2.03 -3.63 9.15
C TYR A 21 3.24 -4.55 8.99
N LYS A 22 4.08 -4.27 7.98
CA LYS A 22 5.25 -5.08 7.67
C LYS A 22 6.22 -5.12 8.85
N ILE A 23 6.37 -4.01 9.57
CA ILE A 23 7.25 -3.93 10.75
C ILE A 23 6.72 -4.73 11.91
N VAL A 24 5.40 -4.74 12.14
CA VAL A 24 4.82 -5.61 13.17
C VAL A 24 5.11 -7.07 12.80
N LEU A 25 4.93 -7.47 11.54
CA LEU A 25 5.28 -8.81 11.07
C LEU A 25 6.76 -9.14 11.25
N TYR A 26 7.66 -8.20 10.95
CA TYR A 26 9.10 -8.38 11.18
C TYR A 26 9.44 -8.54 12.66
N SER A 27 8.73 -7.85 13.53
CA SER A 27 8.91 -7.97 14.98
C SER A 27 8.39 -9.29 15.50
N ILE A 28 7.27 -9.81 14.96
CA ILE A 28 6.76 -11.17 15.25
C ILE A 28 7.82 -12.23 14.91
N SER A 29 8.51 -12.11 13.77
CA SER A 29 9.58 -13.03 13.37
C SER A 29 10.97 -12.66 13.90
N ARG A 30 11.09 -11.66 14.78
CA ARG A 30 12.37 -11.10 15.27
C ARG A 30 13.36 -10.75 14.15
N SER A 31 12.87 -10.50 12.96
CA SER A 31 13.66 -10.16 11.79
C SER A 31 13.89 -8.65 11.73
N ALA A 32 15.11 -8.22 11.43
CA ALA A 32 15.35 -6.82 11.10
C ALA A 32 14.64 -6.45 9.78
N PRO A 33 14.08 -5.23 9.65
CA PRO A 33 13.59 -4.75 8.35
C PRO A 33 14.70 -4.81 7.29
N PRO A 34 14.34 -4.94 6.00
CA PRO A 34 15.34 -5.09 4.94
C PRO A 34 16.19 -3.84 4.71
N SER A 35 15.70 -2.66 5.11
CA SER A 35 16.42 -1.39 5.06
C SER A 35 16.41 -0.70 6.42
N GLU A 36 17.55 -0.16 6.85
CA GLU A 36 17.70 0.58 8.10
C GLU A 36 16.97 1.93 8.08
N GLU A 37 16.73 2.48 6.88
CA GLU A 37 16.04 3.77 6.69
C GLU A 37 14.53 3.69 6.98
N VAL A 38 13.98 2.48 7.08
CA VAL A 38 12.57 2.22 7.46
C VAL A 38 12.22 2.93 8.76
N PHE A 39 13.14 2.99 9.73
CA PHE A 39 12.90 3.64 11.01
C PHE A 39 12.63 5.14 10.87
N LYS A 40 13.44 5.84 10.05
CA LYS A 40 13.29 7.27 9.81
C LYS A 40 11.95 7.55 9.12
N LYS A 41 11.59 6.72 8.13
CA LYS A 41 10.34 6.88 7.39
C LYS A 41 9.10 6.68 8.26
N LEU A 42 9.10 5.72 9.17
CA LEU A 42 8.01 5.55 10.13
C LEU A 42 7.86 6.74 11.06
N SER A 43 8.99 7.27 11.53
CA SER A 43 8.98 8.42 12.43
C SER A 43 8.37 9.65 11.76
N GLU A 44 8.62 9.83 10.46
CA GLU A 44 7.95 10.86 9.64
C GLU A 44 6.44 10.62 9.53
N ILE A 45 6.03 9.39 9.21
CA ILE A 45 4.61 9.00 9.09
C ILE A 45 3.86 9.30 10.39
N VAL A 46 4.40 8.86 11.53
CA VAL A 46 3.78 9.04 12.85
C VAL A 46 3.57 10.52 13.21
N ARG A 47 4.49 11.40 12.78
CA ARG A 47 4.42 12.83 13.08
C ARG A 47 3.45 13.57 12.15
N ASN A 48 3.51 13.25 10.87
CA ASN A 48 2.93 14.10 9.82
C ASN A 48 1.55 13.64 9.34
N ASP A 49 1.17 12.37 9.50
CA ASP A 49 -0.09 11.86 8.96
C ASP A 49 -1.32 12.18 9.83
N GLY A 50 -2.51 12.10 9.23
CA GLY A 50 -3.79 12.37 9.87
C GLY A 50 -4.17 11.40 11.00
N LEU A 51 -5.27 11.70 11.69
CA LEU A 51 -5.76 10.93 12.84
C LEU A 51 -6.08 9.48 12.46
N SER A 52 -6.69 9.24 11.30
CA SER A 52 -7.03 7.86 10.88
C SER A 52 -5.80 6.97 10.74
N VAL A 53 -4.73 7.49 10.13
CA VAL A 53 -3.47 6.75 9.95
C VAL A 53 -2.77 6.56 11.30
N LEU A 54 -2.79 7.59 12.15
CA LEU A 54 -2.22 7.52 13.49
C LEU A 54 -2.96 6.49 14.37
N ALA A 55 -4.29 6.44 14.32
CA ALA A 55 -5.10 5.47 15.04
C ALA A 55 -4.78 4.03 14.60
N GLU A 56 -4.64 3.81 13.29
CA GLU A 56 -4.22 2.51 12.73
C GLU A 56 -2.81 2.11 13.19
N ILE A 57 -1.86 3.03 13.23
CA ILE A 57 -0.51 2.78 13.76
C ILE A 57 -0.55 2.45 15.26
N LEU A 58 -1.32 3.21 16.04
CA LEU A 58 -1.49 2.95 17.47
C LEU A 58 -2.09 1.57 17.72
N HIS A 59 -3.14 1.19 16.99
CA HIS A 59 -3.71 -0.15 17.08
C HIS A 59 -2.65 -1.24 16.84
N LEU A 60 -1.82 -1.07 15.81
CA LEU A 60 -0.73 -2.00 15.50
C LEU A 60 0.31 -2.11 16.62
N THR A 61 0.52 -1.08 17.44
CA THR A 61 1.44 -1.16 18.60
C THR A 61 0.97 -2.13 19.67
N ALA A 62 -0.34 -2.42 19.76
CA ALA A 62 -0.88 -3.42 20.68
C ALA A 62 -0.39 -4.84 20.37
N TYR A 63 0.05 -5.07 19.13
CA TYR A 63 0.56 -6.35 18.64
C TYR A 63 2.07 -6.35 18.41
N ASP A 64 2.73 -5.19 18.59
CA ASP A 64 4.16 -5.03 18.39
C ASP A 64 4.91 -4.87 19.72
N ARG A 65 5.84 -5.78 19.98
CA ARG A 65 6.83 -5.63 21.07
C ARG A 65 8.19 -5.10 20.59
N GLY A 66 8.29 -4.79 19.29
CA GLY A 66 9.55 -4.46 18.63
C GLY A 66 9.67 -3.00 18.24
N LEU A 67 9.89 -2.78 16.95
CA LEU A 67 10.39 -1.52 16.41
C LEU A 67 9.32 -0.42 16.35
N LEU A 68 8.07 -0.77 16.02
CA LEU A 68 6.99 0.20 15.89
C LEU A 68 6.67 0.82 17.25
N ARG A 69 6.62 0.01 18.30
CA ARG A 69 6.46 0.45 19.69
C ARG A 69 7.53 1.46 20.08
N LYS A 70 8.81 1.20 19.74
CA LYS A 70 9.91 2.14 20.01
C LYS A 70 9.76 3.47 19.28
N VAL A 71 9.34 3.46 18.02
CA VAL A 71 9.10 4.69 17.23
C VAL A 71 7.99 5.52 17.87
N VAL A 72 6.87 4.89 18.20
CA VAL A 72 5.71 5.56 18.79
C VAL A 72 6.06 6.12 20.16
N MET A 73 6.75 5.37 21.02
CA MET A 73 7.18 5.85 22.34
C MET A 73 8.07 7.08 22.26
N ARG A 74 8.99 7.16 21.29
CA ARG A 74 9.84 8.36 21.08
C ARG A 74 9.06 9.60 20.67
N SER A 75 7.86 9.42 20.10
CA SER A 75 7.00 10.52 19.66
C SER A 75 5.75 10.67 20.54
N LEU A 76 5.69 9.96 21.68
CA LEU A 76 4.46 9.81 22.46
C LEU A 76 3.89 11.15 22.89
N ASN A 77 4.71 12.07 23.40
CA ASN A 77 4.23 13.39 23.83
C ASN A 77 3.58 14.17 22.67
N SER A 78 4.21 14.17 21.49
CA SER A 78 3.63 14.83 20.31
C SER A 78 2.34 14.17 19.83
N ILE A 79 2.26 12.84 19.95
CA ILE A 79 1.04 12.07 19.63
C ILE A 79 -0.08 12.44 20.60
N LEU A 80 0.20 12.49 21.91
CA LEU A 80 -0.81 12.81 22.92
C LEU A 80 -1.38 14.22 22.72
N VAL A 81 -0.52 15.22 22.51
CA VAL A 81 -0.95 16.60 22.21
C VAL A 81 -1.82 16.64 20.95
N LYS A 82 -1.42 15.92 19.90
CA LYS A 82 -2.20 15.82 18.67
C LYS A 82 -3.57 15.18 18.92
N LEU A 83 -3.62 14.06 19.65
CA LEU A 83 -4.85 13.35 19.98
C LEU A 83 -5.80 14.19 20.83
N GLU A 84 -5.29 15.01 21.75
CA GLU A 84 -6.12 15.93 22.54
C GLU A 84 -6.88 16.92 21.65
N GLY A 85 -6.24 17.44 20.60
CA GLY A 85 -6.89 18.32 19.62
C GLY A 85 -8.00 17.66 18.79
N TYR A 86 -8.07 16.33 18.76
CA TYR A 86 -9.10 15.57 18.02
C TYR A 86 -10.16 14.93 18.94
N GLN A 87 -10.02 15.06 20.27
CA GLN A 87 -10.98 14.46 21.20
C GLN A 87 -12.20 15.38 21.35
N LEU A 88 -13.39 14.83 21.11
CA LEU A 88 -14.65 15.51 21.30
C LEU A 88 -14.99 15.63 22.79
N ASP A 89 -15.89 16.55 23.14
CA ASP A 89 -16.35 16.75 24.53
C ASP A 89 -16.96 15.49 25.14
N ASN A 90 -17.56 14.63 24.31
CA ASN A 90 -18.13 13.36 24.74
C ASN A 90 -17.09 12.26 25.00
N GLY A 91 -15.79 12.55 24.83
CA GLY A 91 -14.67 11.64 25.07
C GLY A 91 -14.23 10.82 23.85
N LEU A 92 -14.98 10.81 22.74
CA LEU A 92 -14.61 10.07 21.53
C LEU A 92 -13.63 10.85 20.64
N TRP A 93 -12.83 10.15 19.86
CA TRP A 93 -11.94 10.76 18.84
C TRP A 93 -12.58 10.79 17.46
N TYR A 94 -12.38 11.89 16.72
CA TYR A 94 -12.89 12.05 15.35
C TYR A 94 -12.03 13.02 14.51
N GLU A 95 -11.88 12.76 13.21
CA GLU A 95 -10.95 13.51 12.33
C GLU A 95 -11.56 14.73 11.63
N ASN A 96 -12.89 14.81 11.46
CA ASN A 96 -13.56 15.90 10.71
C ASN A 96 -14.54 16.69 11.58
N VAL A 97 -14.27 17.96 11.86
CA VAL A 97 -15.12 18.82 12.71
C VAL A 97 -16.36 19.35 11.96
N SER A 98 -16.59 18.95 10.69
CA SER A 98 -17.82 19.32 9.98
C SER A 98 -19.02 18.56 10.57
N TYR A 99 -19.68 19.23 11.52
CA TYR A 99 -20.83 18.79 12.31
C TYR A 99 -22.00 18.14 11.52
N LYS A 100 -22.02 18.26 10.18
CA LYS A 100 -23.05 17.67 9.30
C LYS A 100 -22.95 16.15 9.13
N PHE A 101 -21.91 15.48 9.62
CA PHE A 101 -21.78 14.00 9.58
C PHE A 101 -21.67 13.34 10.97
N ALA A 102 -22.12 14.02 12.04
CA ALA A 102 -22.25 13.46 13.39
C ALA A 102 -23.18 12.22 13.49
N THR A 103 -23.73 11.76 12.37
CA THR A 103 -24.52 10.53 12.22
C THR A 103 -23.68 9.24 12.18
N ASP A 104 -22.36 9.30 11.97
CA ASP A 104 -21.53 8.09 11.86
C ASP A 104 -20.80 7.73 13.17
N LYS A 105 -21.58 7.46 14.21
CA LYS A 105 -21.12 6.99 15.52
C LYS A 105 -20.13 5.81 15.39
N GLY A 106 -20.30 4.96 14.38
CA GLY A 106 -19.46 3.79 14.10
C GLY A 106 -18.02 4.15 13.73
N VAL A 107 -17.78 5.24 13.00
CA VAL A 107 -16.42 5.69 12.66
C VAL A 107 -15.70 6.22 13.89
N ALA A 108 -16.37 7.06 14.70
CA ALA A 108 -15.80 7.58 15.94
C ALA A 108 -15.47 6.46 16.93
N LEU A 109 -16.34 5.44 17.07
CA LEU A 109 -16.09 4.27 17.92
C LEU A 109 -14.88 3.46 17.45
N ARG A 110 -14.77 3.17 16.14
CA ARG A 110 -13.62 2.43 15.59
C ARG A 110 -12.30 3.17 15.78
N LEU A 111 -12.29 4.49 15.54
CA LEU A 111 -11.12 5.34 15.77
C LEU A 111 -10.74 5.34 17.25
N THR A 112 -11.72 5.53 18.14
CA THR A 112 -11.51 5.56 19.59
C THR A 112 -10.96 4.24 20.10
N LEU A 113 -11.51 3.11 19.66
CA LEU A 113 -11.00 1.78 20.02
C LEU A 113 -9.57 1.57 19.54
N SER A 114 -9.24 1.95 18.30
CA SER A 114 -7.88 1.83 17.75
C SER A 114 -6.86 2.62 18.56
N ILE A 115 -7.23 3.85 18.96
CA ILE A 115 -6.39 4.71 19.79
C ILE A 115 -6.21 4.11 21.19
N LEU A 116 -7.29 3.66 21.83
CA LEU A 116 -7.25 3.09 23.18
C LEU A 116 -6.44 1.80 23.24
N GLU A 117 -6.66 0.87 22.31
CA GLU A 117 -5.89 -0.39 22.22
C GLU A 117 -4.39 -0.09 22.16
N GLY A 118 -3.98 0.90 21.36
CA GLY A 118 -2.60 1.35 21.29
C GLY A 118 -2.11 1.98 22.60
N LEU A 119 -2.77 3.05 23.08
CA LEU A 119 -2.34 3.80 24.27
C LEU A 119 -2.28 2.93 25.53
N LEU A 120 -3.29 2.08 25.75
CA LEU A 120 -3.31 1.16 26.89
C LEU A 120 -2.19 0.12 26.79
N SER A 121 -1.90 -0.41 25.60
CA SER A 121 -0.77 -1.32 25.40
C SER A 121 0.58 -0.67 25.69
N LEU A 122 0.68 0.66 25.54
CA LEU A 122 1.86 1.47 25.87
C LEU A 122 1.91 1.87 27.35
N GLY A 123 0.89 1.53 28.15
CA GLY A 123 0.79 1.87 29.57
C GLY A 123 0.30 3.29 29.85
N VAL A 124 -0.29 3.97 28.87
CA VAL A 124 -0.79 5.35 29.02
C VAL A 124 -2.21 5.33 29.63
N ARG A 125 -2.39 6.05 30.74
CA ARG A 125 -3.67 6.16 31.48
C ARG A 125 -4.02 7.59 31.88
N ASN A 126 -3.87 8.55 30.96
CA ASN A 126 -4.15 9.95 31.25
C ASN A 126 -5.67 10.27 31.26
N LYS A 127 -6.04 11.50 31.60
CA LYS A 127 -7.43 11.96 31.64
C LYS A 127 -8.17 11.74 30.32
N SER A 128 -7.51 11.96 29.19
CA SER A 128 -8.08 11.76 27.85
C SER A 128 -8.43 10.29 27.60
N VAL A 129 -7.56 9.36 27.98
CA VAL A 129 -7.84 7.90 27.93
C VAL A 129 -9.03 7.53 28.81
N MET A 130 -9.07 8.02 30.06
CA MET A 130 -10.17 7.70 30.99
C MET A 130 -11.52 8.21 30.48
N ARG A 131 -11.58 9.45 29.95
CA ARG A 131 -12.80 10.00 29.33
C ARG A 131 -13.30 9.12 28.17
N ALA A 132 -12.40 8.60 27.35
CA ALA A 132 -12.76 7.74 26.24
C ALA A 132 -13.28 6.37 26.71
N ILE A 133 -12.69 5.78 27.76
CA ILE A 133 -13.19 4.54 28.39
C ILE A 133 -14.59 4.75 28.95
N GLU A 134 -14.80 5.81 29.73
CA GLU A 134 -16.12 6.19 30.28
C GLU A 134 -17.15 6.40 29.16
N ALA A 135 -16.76 7.08 28.08
CA ALA A 135 -17.61 7.28 26.92
C ALA A 135 -18.03 5.95 26.28
N LEU A 136 -17.10 5.02 26.10
CA LEU A 136 -17.40 3.70 25.53
C LEU A 136 -18.36 2.90 26.43
N LEU A 137 -18.10 2.84 27.73
CA LEU A 137 -18.96 2.14 28.69
C LEU A 137 -20.38 2.76 28.72
N ARG A 138 -20.49 4.09 28.72
CA ARG A 138 -21.79 4.79 28.66
C ARG A 138 -22.56 4.49 27.39
N LEU A 139 -21.87 4.27 26.27
CA LEU A 139 -22.47 3.98 24.98
C LEU A 139 -22.86 2.51 24.78
N GLN A 140 -22.48 1.63 25.71
CA GLN A 140 -22.88 0.23 25.72
C GLN A 140 -24.40 0.13 25.93
N LYS A 141 -25.06 -0.70 25.12
CA LYS A 141 -26.49 -0.98 25.27
C LYS A 141 -26.74 -1.96 26.42
N PRO A 142 -27.95 -1.97 27.03
CA PRO A 142 -28.31 -2.93 28.09
C PRO A 142 -28.10 -4.39 27.69
N GLU A 143 -28.26 -4.71 26.41
CA GLU A 143 -28.05 -6.03 25.83
C GLU A 143 -26.57 -6.39 25.63
N GLY A 144 -25.64 -5.54 26.09
CA GLY A 144 -24.21 -5.83 26.13
C GLY A 144 -23.41 -5.42 24.88
N TYR A 145 -24.05 -4.86 23.85
CA TYR A 145 -23.41 -4.53 22.57
C TYR A 145 -23.30 -3.02 22.28
N TRP A 146 -22.57 -2.66 21.22
CA TRP A 146 -22.49 -1.30 20.70
C TRP A 146 -23.16 -1.18 19.33
N SER A 147 -23.84 -0.05 19.10
CA SER A 147 -24.47 0.27 17.83
C SER A 147 -23.61 1.25 17.02
N GLY A 148 -23.39 0.94 15.74
CA GLY A 148 -22.63 1.80 14.81
C GLY A 148 -23.42 3.02 14.31
N LEU A 149 -24.75 3.01 14.44
CA LEU A 149 -25.62 4.11 14.04
C LEU A 149 -26.40 4.67 15.24
N LEU A 150 -26.64 5.98 15.23
CA LEU A 150 -27.44 6.66 16.27
C LEU A 150 -28.93 6.28 16.21
N ARG A 151 -29.46 5.92 15.04
CA ARG A 151 -30.91 5.73 14.79
C ARG A 151 -31.35 4.29 14.52
N ARG A 152 -30.44 3.30 14.51
CA ARG A 152 -30.77 1.89 14.25
C ARG A 152 -30.22 0.99 15.35
N HIS A 153 -31.04 0.04 15.82
CA HIS A 153 -30.70 -0.99 16.81
C HIS A 153 -29.85 -2.14 16.24
N TYR A 154 -29.07 -1.87 15.19
CA TYR A 154 -28.26 -2.92 14.59
C TYR A 154 -26.93 -3.05 15.34
N ILE A 155 -26.60 -4.27 15.75
CA ILE A 155 -25.36 -4.60 16.46
C ILE A 155 -24.18 -4.35 15.52
N ASP A 156 -23.20 -3.58 15.96
CA ASP A 156 -21.91 -3.48 15.27
C ASP A 156 -20.97 -4.53 15.87
N TYR A 157 -20.86 -5.70 15.22
CA TYR A 157 -20.11 -6.84 15.75
C TYR A 157 -18.61 -6.56 15.85
N GLU A 158 -18.07 -5.71 14.96
CA GLU A 158 -16.66 -5.30 15.01
C GLU A 158 -16.38 -4.47 16.27
N VAL A 159 -17.16 -3.40 16.44
CA VAL A 159 -17.02 -2.50 17.59
C VAL A 159 -17.27 -3.26 18.89
N THR A 160 -18.29 -4.12 18.92
CA THR A 160 -18.64 -4.91 20.10
C THR A 160 -17.52 -5.88 20.48
N ALA A 161 -16.97 -6.63 19.52
CA ALA A 161 -15.87 -7.56 19.79
C ALA A 161 -14.62 -6.85 20.30
N ARG A 162 -14.26 -5.72 19.69
CA ARG A 162 -13.10 -4.92 20.11
C ARG A 162 -13.29 -4.29 21.48
N ALA A 163 -14.47 -3.73 21.75
CA ALA A 163 -14.80 -3.13 23.03
C ALA A 163 -14.78 -4.17 24.16
N ILE A 164 -15.38 -5.35 23.96
CA ILE A 164 -15.32 -6.46 24.92
C ILE A 164 -13.88 -6.88 25.16
N ALA A 165 -13.12 -7.17 24.09
CA ALA A 165 -11.73 -7.59 24.23
C ALA A 165 -10.87 -6.57 25.00
N LEU A 166 -11.17 -5.28 24.88
CA LEU A 166 -10.43 -4.20 25.53
C LEU A 166 -10.91 -3.90 26.96
N LEU A 167 -12.21 -3.96 27.21
CA LEU A 167 -12.86 -3.40 28.40
C LEU A 167 -13.50 -4.44 29.30
N HIS A 168 -13.42 -5.74 29.01
CA HIS A 168 -14.12 -6.79 29.78
C HIS A 168 -13.93 -6.68 31.30
N ASP A 169 -12.73 -6.36 31.78
CA ASP A 169 -12.42 -6.17 33.20
C ASP A 169 -13.17 -5.00 33.87
N LEU A 170 -13.68 -4.06 33.08
CA LEU A 170 -14.38 -2.86 33.54
C LEU A 170 -15.89 -2.93 33.29
N MET A 171 -16.38 -4.01 32.68
CA MET A 171 -17.76 -4.17 32.30
C MET A 171 -18.57 -4.86 33.40
N GLU A 172 -19.86 -4.53 33.50
CA GLU A 172 -20.79 -5.28 34.35
C GLU A 172 -20.89 -6.74 33.86
N ASP A 173 -20.68 -7.72 34.75
CA ASP A 173 -20.69 -9.16 34.43
C ASP A 173 -21.90 -9.62 33.62
N TYR A 174 -23.07 -9.07 33.92
CA TYR A 174 -24.29 -9.36 33.18
C TYR A 174 -24.22 -8.91 31.71
N ARG A 175 -23.81 -7.65 31.48
CA ARG A 175 -23.68 -7.09 30.13
C ARG A 175 -22.56 -7.75 29.33
N LEU A 176 -21.45 -8.09 30.00
CA LEU A 176 -20.35 -8.84 29.39
C LEU A 176 -20.82 -10.19 28.85
N ARG A 177 -21.54 -10.96 29.66
CA ARG A 177 -22.10 -12.26 29.24
C ARG A 177 -23.05 -12.13 28.05
N LEU A 178 -23.95 -11.14 28.08
CA LEU A 178 -24.86 -10.91 26.95
C LEU A 178 -24.12 -10.52 25.66
N GLY A 179 -23.10 -9.66 25.78
CA GLY A 179 -22.27 -9.27 24.64
C GLY A 179 -21.54 -10.45 24.02
N ILE A 180 -20.88 -11.29 24.83
CA ILE A 180 -20.19 -12.49 24.37
C ILE A 180 -21.17 -13.46 23.70
N GLU A 181 -22.35 -13.67 24.28
CA GLU A 181 -23.36 -14.55 23.72
C GLU A 181 -23.90 -14.03 22.37
N ALA A 182 -24.05 -12.71 22.21
CA ALA A 182 -24.43 -12.10 20.95
C ALA A 182 -23.36 -12.35 19.85
N LEU A 183 -22.08 -12.24 20.20
CA LEU A 183 -20.98 -12.55 19.27
C LEU A 183 -20.97 -14.03 18.89
N ARG A 184 -21.14 -14.94 19.86
CA ARG A 184 -21.20 -16.40 19.66
C ARG A 184 -22.35 -16.79 18.75
N LYS A 185 -23.57 -16.33 19.04
CA LYS A 185 -24.76 -16.58 18.20
C LYS A 185 -24.54 -16.14 16.76
N TRP A 186 -23.97 -14.95 16.58
CA TRP A 186 -23.70 -14.42 15.24
C TRP A 186 -22.68 -15.23 14.45
N ILE A 187 -21.54 -15.57 15.05
CA ILE A 187 -20.51 -16.34 14.34
C ILE A 187 -21.00 -17.75 14.02
N PHE A 188 -21.67 -18.43 14.95
CA PHE A 188 -22.18 -19.79 14.69
C PHE A 188 -23.32 -19.81 13.67
N SER A 189 -24.18 -18.80 13.66
CA SER A 189 -25.18 -18.62 12.58
C SER A 189 -24.51 -18.37 11.23
N SER A 190 -23.44 -17.55 11.19
CA SER A 190 -22.69 -17.27 9.98
C SER A 190 -21.97 -18.51 9.44
N LEU A 191 -21.42 -19.33 10.33
CA LEU A 191 -20.80 -20.61 9.98
C LEU A 191 -21.83 -21.59 9.43
N SER A 192 -22.99 -21.74 10.08
CA SER A 192 -24.04 -22.67 9.63
C SER A 192 -24.67 -22.27 8.29
N SER A 193 -24.81 -20.97 8.03
CA SER A 193 -25.34 -20.47 6.75
C SER A 193 -24.27 -20.35 5.65
N GLY A 194 -22.99 -20.42 6.02
CA GLY A 194 -21.85 -20.09 5.16
C GLY A 194 -21.86 -18.63 4.66
N ARG A 195 -22.64 -17.73 5.28
CA ARG A 195 -22.78 -16.33 4.88
C ARG A 195 -22.63 -15.43 6.09
N CYS A 196 -22.09 -14.24 5.87
CA CYS A 196 -21.87 -13.24 6.89
C CYS A 196 -22.40 -11.89 6.39
N ASP A 197 -23.23 -11.24 7.20
CA ASP A 197 -23.81 -9.91 6.92
C ASP A 197 -22.82 -8.77 7.20
N GLN A 198 -21.91 -8.94 8.17
CA GLN A 198 -20.79 -8.05 8.46
C GLN A 198 -19.44 -8.76 8.33
N PRO A 199 -19.00 -9.11 7.11
CA PRO A 199 -17.76 -9.87 6.94
C PRO A 199 -16.56 -9.18 7.60
N TRP A 200 -16.44 -7.86 7.57
CA TRP A 200 -15.32 -7.13 8.19
C TRP A 200 -15.19 -7.32 9.70
N ALA A 201 -16.26 -7.72 10.40
CA ALA A 201 -16.27 -7.95 11.84
C ALA A 201 -15.71 -9.34 12.23
N LEU A 202 -15.79 -10.33 11.34
CA LEU A 202 -15.41 -11.72 11.62
C LEU A 202 -14.01 -11.86 12.24
N PRO A 203 -12.95 -11.17 11.77
CA PRO A 203 -11.60 -11.32 12.33
C PRO A 203 -11.54 -10.91 13.80
N TYR A 204 -12.24 -9.83 14.14
CA TYR A 204 -12.28 -9.31 15.51
C TYR A 204 -13.12 -10.19 16.42
N VAL A 205 -14.22 -10.75 15.92
CA VAL A 205 -15.05 -11.69 16.68
C VAL A 205 -14.26 -12.97 16.99
N ILE A 206 -13.59 -13.57 15.99
CA ILE A 206 -12.76 -14.76 16.21
C ILE A 206 -11.66 -14.44 17.23
N LEU A 207 -10.92 -13.34 17.04
CA LEU A 207 -9.85 -12.97 17.94
C LEU A 207 -10.35 -12.73 19.37
N CYS A 208 -11.49 -12.06 19.54
CA CYS A 208 -12.12 -11.82 20.83
C CYS A 208 -12.48 -13.14 21.52
N LEU A 209 -13.15 -14.06 20.82
CA LEU A 209 -13.56 -15.35 21.38
C LEU A 209 -12.37 -16.23 21.75
N VAL A 210 -11.32 -16.27 20.90
CA VAL A 210 -10.07 -16.99 21.21
C VAL A 210 -9.42 -16.43 22.48
N ARG A 211 -9.30 -15.10 22.61
CA ARG A 211 -8.70 -14.44 23.78
C ARG A 211 -9.48 -14.67 25.08
N LEU A 212 -10.79 -14.82 24.98
CA LEU A 212 -11.68 -15.10 26.11
C LEU A 212 -11.82 -16.60 26.42
N GLY A 213 -11.03 -17.47 25.77
CA GLY A 213 -10.99 -18.90 26.08
C GLY A 213 -12.07 -19.75 25.39
N HIS A 214 -12.77 -19.22 24.39
CA HIS A 214 -13.78 -19.95 23.60
C HIS A 214 -13.19 -20.61 22.35
N GLU A 215 -11.88 -20.91 22.33
CA GLU A 215 -11.20 -21.44 21.15
C GLU A 215 -11.67 -22.86 20.77
N GLU A 216 -11.99 -23.71 21.75
CA GLU A 216 -12.40 -25.10 21.51
C GLU A 216 -13.73 -25.19 20.76
N GLU A 217 -14.67 -24.29 21.05
CA GLU A 217 -15.94 -24.19 20.32
C GLU A 217 -15.72 -23.82 18.84
N LEU A 218 -14.75 -22.94 18.57
CA LEU A 218 -14.38 -22.56 17.20
C LEU A 218 -13.63 -23.70 16.49
N LYS A 219 -12.74 -24.41 17.19
CA LYS A 219 -12.02 -25.58 16.65
C LYS A 219 -12.98 -26.72 16.29
N ALA A 220 -14.04 -26.93 17.07
CA ALA A 220 -15.09 -27.90 16.77
C ALA A 220 -15.78 -27.64 15.42
N ARG A 221 -15.79 -26.38 14.97
CA ARG A 221 -16.35 -25.94 13.68
C ARG A 221 -15.29 -25.43 12.70
N ILE A 222 -14.05 -25.92 12.82
CA ILE A 222 -12.94 -25.42 12.03
C ILE A 222 -13.20 -25.55 10.53
N ILE A 223 -13.85 -26.63 10.08
CA ILE A 223 -14.19 -26.89 8.66
C ILE A 223 -15.06 -25.78 8.10
N ASP A 224 -16.18 -25.48 8.76
CA ASP A 224 -17.10 -24.40 8.38
C ASP A 224 -16.39 -23.05 8.35
N LEU A 225 -15.48 -22.82 9.32
CA LEU A 225 -14.70 -21.61 9.38
C LEU A 225 -13.73 -21.50 8.20
N ILE A 226 -13.13 -22.61 7.75
CA ILE A 226 -12.29 -22.62 6.55
C ILE A 226 -13.11 -22.18 5.34
N GLU A 227 -14.29 -22.78 5.16
CA GLU A 227 -15.13 -22.50 4.01
C GLU A 227 -15.58 -21.04 3.99
N LEU A 228 -16.01 -20.53 5.14
CA LEU A 228 -16.42 -19.13 5.29
C LEU A 228 -15.25 -18.19 4.99
N VAL A 229 -14.10 -18.37 5.63
CA VAL A 229 -12.91 -17.52 5.42
C VAL A 229 -12.46 -17.54 3.96
N SER A 230 -12.41 -18.73 3.35
CA SER A 230 -11.97 -18.92 1.96
C SER A 230 -12.92 -18.22 0.97
N ARG A 231 -14.23 -18.23 1.24
CA ARG A 231 -15.25 -17.58 0.42
C ARG A 231 -15.08 -16.06 0.34
N TYR A 232 -14.60 -15.44 1.40
CA TYR A 232 -14.39 -13.98 1.48
C TYR A 232 -12.96 -13.53 1.16
N GLN A 233 -12.01 -14.46 0.94
CA GLN A 233 -10.65 -14.12 0.54
C GLN A 233 -10.59 -13.82 -0.97
N LEU A 234 -9.99 -12.69 -1.33
CA LEU A 234 -9.72 -12.32 -2.71
C LEU A 234 -8.49 -13.07 -3.24
N ALA A 235 -8.40 -13.19 -4.57
CA ALA A 235 -7.23 -13.80 -5.23
C ALA A 235 -5.91 -13.03 -4.98
N THR A 236 -5.97 -11.78 -4.51
CA THR A 236 -4.82 -11.00 -4.06
C THR A 236 -4.32 -11.43 -2.68
N GLY A 237 -5.09 -12.21 -1.92
CA GLY A 237 -4.84 -12.56 -0.52
C GLY A 237 -5.52 -11.62 0.48
N ASP A 238 -6.05 -10.48 0.02
CA ASP A 238 -6.84 -9.57 0.86
C ASP A 238 -8.11 -10.28 1.33
N TRP A 239 -8.52 -10.01 2.57
CA TRP A 239 -9.77 -10.51 3.11
C TRP A 239 -10.84 -9.40 3.12
N CYS A 240 -12.12 -9.79 3.06
CA CYS A 240 -13.31 -8.97 2.79
C CYS A 240 -13.54 -8.54 1.34
N ARG A 241 -14.42 -9.27 0.65
CA ARG A 241 -14.99 -8.88 -0.64
C ARG A 241 -15.91 -7.65 -0.46
N GLY A 242 -15.46 -6.49 -0.95
CA GLY A 242 -16.24 -5.23 -0.93
C GLY A 242 -15.55 -4.09 -0.17
N TYR A 243 -14.80 -4.41 0.89
CA TYR A 243 -14.02 -3.45 1.68
C TYR A 243 -12.60 -4.01 1.86
N ARG A 244 -11.68 -3.63 0.97
CA ARG A 244 -10.29 -4.09 1.07
C ARG A 244 -9.63 -3.44 2.28
N SER A 245 -9.45 -4.21 3.35
CA SER A 245 -8.83 -3.74 4.59
C SER A 245 -7.60 -4.59 4.92
N PHE A 246 -6.43 -3.93 4.94
CA PHE A 246 -5.21 -4.55 5.46
C PHE A 246 -5.36 -4.86 6.94
N MET A 247 -6.10 -4.06 7.69
CA MET A 247 -6.39 -4.31 9.10
C MET A 247 -7.15 -5.62 9.30
N SER A 248 -8.27 -5.80 8.61
CA SER A 248 -9.06 -7.04 8.71
C SER A 248 -8.25 -8.26 8.27
N THR A 249 -7.41 -8.10 7.24
CA THR A 249 -6.51 -9.16 6.77
C THR A 249 -5.44 -9.50 7.82
N PHE A 250 -4.87 -8.49 8.49
CA PHE A 250 -3.89 -8.65 9.55
C PHE A 250 -4.47 -9.30 10.80
N ILE A 251 -5.62 -8.81 11.28
CA ILE A 251 -6.30 -9.36 12.45
C ILE A 251 -6.75 -10.80 12.20
N LEU A 252 -7.25 -11.11 11.01
CA LEU A 252 -7.62 -12.48 10.68
C LEU A 252 -6.39 -13.38 10.62
N MET A 253 -5.28 -12.89 10.07
CA MET A 253 -4.02 -13.62 10.05
C MET A 253 -3.56 -13.95 11.48
N LEU A 254 -3.64 -13.01 12.42
CA LEU A 254 -3.33 -13.26 13.83
C LEU A 254 -4.28 -14.31 14.44
N ALA A 255 -5.59 -14.09 14.30
CA ALA A 255 -6.60 -14.99 14.86
C ALA A 255 -6.47 -16.43 14.35
N LEU A 256 -6.21 -16.61 13.05
CA LEU A 256 -5.99 -17.93 12.45
C LEU A 256 -4.64 -18.52 12.84
N THR A 257 -3.62 -17.70 13.10
CA THR A 257 -2.31 -18.19 13.57
C THR A 257 -2.46 -18.83 14.94
N ASP A 258 -3.14 -18.13 15.86
CA ASP A 258 -3.41 -18.60 17.22
C ASP A 258 -4.30 -19.85 17.18
N LEU A 259 -5.42 -19.80 16.48
CA LEU A 259 -6.38 -20.91 16.39
C LEU A 259 -5.77 -22.20 15.82
N LEU A 260 -4.81 -22.09 14.90
CA LEU A 260 -4.17 -23.22 14.23
C LEU A 260 -2.81 -23.60 14.81
N ASN A 261 -2.33 -22.91 15.85
CA ASN A 261 -0.96 -23.04 16.36
C ASN A 261 0.11 -22.90 15.25
N ALA A 262 -0.11 -22.01 14.28
CA ALA A 262 0.70 -21.91 13.06
C ALA A 262 1.88 -20.92 13.17
N HIS A 263 2.31 -20.58 14.40
CA HIS A 263 3.32 -19.54 14.65
C HIS A 263 4.65 -19.79 13.93
N GLU A 264 5.19 -21.01 14.01
CA GLU A 264 6.46 -21.36 13.37
C GLU A 264 6.39 -21.23 11.84
N GLU A 265 5.26 -21.61 11.24
CA GLU A 265 5.06 -21.50 9.80
C GLU A 265 5.03 -20.04 9.35
N VAL A 266 4.33 -19.18 10.11
CA VAL A 266 4.27 -17.74 9.89
C VAL A 266 5.66 -17.11 9.99
N VAL A 267 6.40 -17.41 11.05
CA VAL A 267 7.76 -16.91 11.28
C VAL A 267 8.68 -17.31 10.12
N ARG A 268 8.72 -18.59 9.77
CA ARG A 268 9.56 -19.12 8.68
C ARG A 268 9.23 -18.46 7.33
N TYR A 269 7.95 -18.20 7.07
CA TYR A 269 7.52 -17.52 5.86
C TYR A 269 8.00 -16.07 5.81
N ILE A 270 7.85 -15.33 6.91
CA ILE A 270 8.33 -13.95 7.03
C ILE A 270 9.84 -13.90 6.81
N GLU A 271 10.61 -14.71 7.53
CA GLU A 271 12.07 -14.79 7.42
C GLU A 271 12.52 -15.07 5.99
N THR A 272 11.88 -16.05 5.33
CA THR A 272 12.20 -16.42 3.95
C THR A 272 12.02 -15.23 3.01
N LEU A 273 10.93 -14.47 3.16
CA LEU A 273 10.65 -13.34 2.29
C LEU A 273 11.57 -12.15 2.59
N VAL A 274 11.84 -11.88 3.87
CA VAL A 274 12.79 -10.84 4.31
C VAL A 274 14.19 -11.12 3.76
N GLU A 275 14.65 -12.36 3.83
CA GLU A 275 15.97 -12.73 3.33
C GLU A 275 16.07 -12.56 1.81
N ARG A 276 15.01 -12.90 1.07
CA ARG A 276 14.96 -12.61 -0.38
C ARG A 276 15.01 -11.11 -0.66
N LYS A 277 14.34 -10.27 0.14
CA LYS A 277 14.37 -8.81 0.01
C LYS A 277 15.79 -8.27 0.25
N ARG A 278 16.50 -8.75 1.29
CA ARG A 278 17.89 -8.36 1.57
C ARG A 278 18.84 -8.76 0.44
N LYS A 279 18.75 -9.99 -0.06
CA LYS A 279 19.56 -10.43 -1.21
C LYS A 279 19.28 -9.60 -2.46
N LEU A 280 18.02 -9.21 -2.68
CA LEU A 280 17.64 -8.34 -3.80
C LEU A 280 18.27 -6.96 -3.69
N LEU A 281 18.24 -6.34 -2.50
CA LEU A 281 18.88 -5.07 -2.22
C LEU A 281 20.37 -5.11 -2.54
N ARG A 282 21.10 -6.09 -1.98
CA ARG A 282 22.53 -6.30 -2.28
C ARG A 282 22.79 -6.45 -3.78
N THR A 283 21.98 -7.26 -4.47
CA THR A 283 22.14 -7.48 -5.91
C THR A 283 21.98 -6.20 -6.73
N ILE A 284 21.04 -5.31 -6.35
CA ILE A 284 20.82 -4.05 -7.08
C ILE A 284 22.01 -3.11 -6.91
N TYR A 285 22.55 -2.98 -5.69
CA TYR A 285 23.70 -2.13 -5.40
C TYR A 285 25.02 -2.72 -5.94
N ASP A 286 25.35 -3.97 -5.61
CA ASP A 286 26.65 -4.60 -5.94
C ASP A 286 26.88 -4.73 -7.45
N ARG A 287 25.81 -4.82 -8.24
CA ARG A 287 25.87 -4.98 -9.70
C ARG A 287 25.68 -3.66 -10.46
N ASN A 288 25.58 -2.55 -9.74
CA ASN A 288 25.35 -1.22 -10.30
C ASN A 288 24.23 -1.21 -11.37
N LEU A 289 23.09 -1.83 -11.03
CA LEU A 289 22.01 -2.04 -12.01
C LEU A 289 21.37 -0.73 -12.49
N LEU A 290 21.51 0.34 -11.72
CA LEU A 290 21.02 1.67 -12.11
C LEU A 290 21.77 2.20 -13.34
N GLU A 291 23.09 2.09 -13.40
CA GLU A 291 23.86 2.54 -14.57
C GLU A 291 23.55 1.71 -15.81
N LEU A 292 23.34 0.41 -15.63
CA LEU A 292 22.87 -0.47 -16.72
C LEU A 292 21.48 -0.06 -17.22
N LEU A 293 20.57 0.30 -16.32
CA LEU A 293 19.25 0.82 -16.67
C LEU A 293 19.35 2.15 -17.40
N ARG A 294 20.17 3.08 -16.88
CA ARG A 294 20.42 4.40 -17.46
C ARG A 294 20.90 4.27 -18.90
N HIS A 295 21.96 3.50 -19.13
CA HIS A 295 22.48 3.23 -20.46
C HIS A 295 21.43 2.60 -21.39
N ASP A 296 20.68 1.60 -20.91
CA ASP A 296 19.67 0.93 -21.72
C ASP A 296 18.52 1.87 -22.15
N ILE A 297 18.05 2.74 -21.25
CA ILE A 297 16.95 3.69 -21.54
C ILE A 297 17.42 4.85 -22.40
N ILE A 298 18.58 5.46 -22.10
CA ILE A 298 19.09 6.61 -22.87
C ILE A 298 19.31 6.19 -24.32
N ARG A 299 19.91 5.02 -24.58
CA ARG A 299 20.06 4.50 -25.95
C ARG A 299 18.71 4.30 -26.64
N GLU A 300 17.70 3.77 -25.95
CA GLU A 300 16.35 3.61 -26.54
C GLU A 300 15.68 4.96 -26.86
N ILE A 301 15.97 6.00 -26.09
CA ILE A 301 15.50 7.37 -26.34
C ILE A 301 16.23 7.97 -27.55
N GLU A 302 17.55 7.83 -27.63
CA GLU A 302 18.37 8.29 -28.77
C GLU A 302 17.96 7.59 -30.07
N ASP A 303 17.68 6.28 -30.02
CA ASP A 303 17.16 5.54 -31.18
C ASP A 303 15.77 6.04 -31.59
N ALA A 304 14.93 6.43 -30.62
CA ALA A 304 13.62 7.02 -30.91
C ALA A 304 13.74 8.44 -31.49
N GLU A 305 14.73 9.23 -31.05
CA GLU A 305 15.02 10.58 -31.55
C GLU A 305 15.33 10.57 -33.05
N ARG A 306 16.15 9.62 -33.51
CA ARG A 306 16.49 9.45 -34.93
C ARG A 306 15.29 9.19 -35.84
N LEU A 307 14.18 8.72 -35.28
CA LEU A 307 12.98 8.32 -36.03
C LEU A 307 11.86 9.37 -35.99
N LEU A 308 12.04 10.50 -35.27
CA LEU A 308 11.01 11.51 -35.08
C LEU A 308 11.22 12.72 -36.01
N PRO A 309 10.14 13.29 -36.58
CA PRO A 309 10.23 14.54 -37.35
C PRO A 309 10.45 15.73 -36.40
N LEU A 310 11.69 16.23 -36.34
CA LEU A 310 12.14 17.22 -35.35
C LEU A 310 11.79 18.69 -35.68
N ASN A 311 11.13 18.97 -36.80
CA ASN A 311 10.92 20.33 -37.30
C ASN A 311 10.32 21.26 -36.22
N GLY A 312 11.07 22.32 -35.86
CA GLY A 312 10.67 23.38 -34.93
C GLY A 312 10.79 23.07 -33.43
N VAL A 313 11.23 21.87 -33.04
CA VAL A 313 11.28 21.47 -31.62
C VAL A 313 12.60 21.92 -30.99
N LYS A 314 12.53 22.77 -29.96
CA LYS A 314 13.73 23.28 -29.26
C LYS A 314 14.51 22.20 -28.52
N ASN A 315 13.86 21.12 -28.09
CA ASN A 315 14.49 20.01 -27.37
C ASN A 315 14.02 18.63 -27.89
N PRO A 316 14.69 18.07 -28.91
CA PRO A 316 14.29 16.83 -29.56
C PRO A 316 14.39 15.61 -28.63
N LYS A 317 15.37 15.60 -27.71
CA LYS A 317 15.53 14.55 -26.69
C LYS A 317 14.32 14.41 -25.76
N LEU A 318 13.68 15.53 -25.37
CA LEU A 318 12.48 15.48 -24.54
C LEU A 318 11.27 14.91 -25.28
N LEU A 319 11.11 15.25 -26.57
CA LEU A 319 10.07 14.67 -27.41
C LEU A 319 10.30 13.17 -27.61
N ALA A 320 11.55 12.76 -27.80
CA ALA A 320 11.95 11.36 -27.89
C ALA A 320 11.67 10.59 -26.59
N ALA A 321 11.98 11.17 -25.43
CA ALA A 321 11.69 10.60 -24.13
C ALA A 321 10.19 10.41 -23.89
N PHE A 322 9.37 11.42 -24.21
CA PHE A 322 7.91 11.33 -24.13
C PHE A 322 7.37 10.25 -25.07
N SER A 323 7.83 10.25 -26.32
CA SER A 323 7.43 9.27 -27.34
C SER A 323 7.81 7.85 -26.94
N TRP A 324 9.00 7.65 -26.38
CA TRP A 324 9.47 6.38 -25.84
C TRP A 324 8.56 5.91 -24.69
N ALA A 325 8.28 6.78 -23.72
CA ALA A 325 7.42 6.46 -22.59
C ALA A 325 5.99 6.12 -23.02
N TYR A 326 5.43 6.89 -23.96
CA TYR A 326 4.09 6.67 -24.51
C TYR A 326 4.00 5.32 -25.23
N LYS A 327 4.92 5.05 -26.17
CA LYS A 327 4.98 3.78 -26.91
C LYS A 327 5.16 2.57 -26.00
N ASN A 328 6.00 2.66 -24.96
CA ASN A 328 6.23 1.57 -24.01
C ASN A 328 5.07 1.37 -23.01
N SER A 329 4.19 2.37 -22.85
CA SER A 329 3.05 2.27 -21.94
C SER A 329 1.81 1.63 -22.56
N ILE A 330 1.73 1.61 -23.89
CA ILE A 330 0.57 1.12 -24.63
C ILE A 330 0.73 -0.38 -24.92
N PRO A 331 -0.32 -1.19 -24.73
CA PRO A 331 -0.30 -2.59 -25.14
C PRO A 331 0.06 -2.72 -26.63
N ARG A 332 0.94 -3.66 -27.00
CA ARG A 332 1.43 -3.86 -28.38
C ARG A 332 0.34 -3.99 -29.46
N LYS A 333 -0.90 -4.32 -29.08
CA LYS A 333 -2.05 -4.45 -29.98
C LYS A 333 -2.70 -3.12 -30.34
N LEU A 334 -2.41 -2.06 -29.59
CA LEU A 334 -2.94 -0.72 -29.81
C LEU A 334 -1.83 0.15 -30.41
N MET A 335 -2.16 0.92 -31.45
CA MET A 335 -1.24 1.88 -32.01
C MET A 335 -1.23 3.16 -31.15
N PRO A 336 -0.04 3.74 -30.87
CA PRO A 336 0.05 5.06 -30.27
C PRO A 336 -0.71 6.08 -31.12
N LYS A 337 -1.55 6.90 -30.48
CA LYS A 337 -2.23 8.00 -31.19
C LYS A 337 -1.19 9.03 -31.60
N ARG A 338 -1.06 9.30 -32.90
CA ARG A 338 -0.13 10.34 -33.42
C ARG A 338 -0.48 11.71 -32.85
N GLU A 339 -1.77 12.00 -32.73
CA GLU A 339 -2.29 13.25 -32.16
C GLU A 339 -1.69 13.58 -30.78
N THR A 340 -1.54 12.59 -29.89
CA THR A 340 -0.94 12.81 -28.56
C THR A 340 0.52 13.27 -28.64
N ILE A 341 1.30 12.70 -29.56
CA ILE A 341 2.70 13.07 -29.77
C ILE A 341 2.79 14.46 -30.41
N GLU A 342 1.91 14.78 -31.37
CA GLU A 342 1.86 16.10 -32.00
C GLU A 342 1.41 17.20 -31.01
N LEU A 343 0.42 16.94 -30.15
CA LEU A 343 0.04 17.86 -29.08
C LEU A 343 1.21 18.15 -28.14
N TYR A 344 1.98 17.11 -27.77
CA TYR A 344 3.17 17.27 -26.93
C TYR A 344 4.32 17.98 -27.67
N LYS A 345 4.44 17.77 -28.98
CA LYS A 345 5.36 18.50 -29.85
C LYS A 345 5.01 20.00 -29.86
N GLY A 346 3.73 20.36 -30.01
CA GLY A 346 3.27 21.74 -29.95
C GLY A 346 3.63 22.43 -28.63
N TYR A 347 3.52 21.71 -27.50
CA TYR A 347 4.00 22.18 -26.20
C TYR A 347 5.49 22.54 -26.23
N LEU A 348 6.34 21.66 -26.75
CA LEU A 348 7.80 21.89 -26.83
C LEU A 348 8.22 22.92 -27.88
N GLN A 349 7.32 23.33 -28.78
CA GLN A 349 7.52 24.47 -29.68
C GLN A 349 7.22 25.79 -28.96
N LYS A 350 6.15 25.84 -28.14
CA LYS A 350 5.72 27.03 -27.40
C LYS A 350 6.57 27.33 -26.17
N TYR A 351 6.97 26.29 -25.42
CA TYR A 351 7.63 26.44 -24.12
C TYR A 351 9.04 25.85 -24.09
N SER A 352 9.90 26.45 -23.29
CA SER A 352 11.21 25.92 -22.88
C SER A 352 11.29 25.89 -21.37
N PHE A 353 12.00 24.91 -20.82
CA PHE A 353 12.20 24.76 -19.38
C PHE A 353 13.58 24.20 -19.07
N SER A 354 14.09 24.56 -17.89
CA SER A 354 15.40 24.17 -17.38
C SER A 354 15.31 23.32 -16.11
N SER A 355 14.15 23.34 -15.45
CA SER A 355 13.90 22.66 -14.17
C SER A 355 12.59 21.88 -14.19
N ILE A 356 12.44 20.96 -13.23
CA ILE A 356 11.19 20.21 -13.05
C ILE A 356 10.01 21.11 -12.66
N GLN A 357 10.27 22.17 -11.89
CA GLN A 357 9.24 23.14 -11.48
C GLN A 357 8.71 23.92 -12.68
N GLU A 358 9.61 24.44 -13.52
CA GLU A 358 9.24 25.11 -14.77
C GLU A 358 8.47 24.16 -15.67
N HIS A 359 8.97 22.93 -15.85
CA HIS A 359 8.30 21.94 -16.69
C HIS A 359 6.87 21.65 -16.21
N ALA A 360 6.68 21.45 -14.90
CA ALA A 360 5.37 21.17 -14.33
C ALA A 360 4.40 22.36 -14.53
N ARG A 361 4.89 23.59 -14.33
CA ARG A 361 4.11 24.82 -14.52
C ARG A 361 3.69 25.00 -15.98
N THR A 362 4.65 25.01 -16.90
CA THR A 362 4.38 25.29 -18.33
C THR A 362 3.57 24.18 -18.99
N LEU A 363 3.76 22.91 -18.57
CA LEU A 363 2.94 21.81 -19.08
C LEU A 363 1.50 21.92 -18.57
N ALA A 364 1.29 22.28 -17.30
CA ALA A 364 -0.06 22.47 -16.76
C ALA A 364 -0.78 23.63 -17.45
N GLU A 365 -0.09 24.74 -17.71
CA GLU A 365 -0.59 25.88 -18.48
C GLU A 365 -1.01 25.46 -19.89
N TYR A 366 -0.12 24.78 -20.63
CA TYR A 366 -0.45 24.26 -21.96
C TYR A 366 -1.61 23.25 -21.95
N VAL A 367 -1.74 22.45 -20.89
CA VAL A 367 -2.84 21.50 -20.75
C VAL A 367 -4.18 22.21 -20.63
N VAL A 368 -4.25 23.27 -19.84
CA VAL A 368 -5.47 24.05 -19.64
C VAL A 368 -5.84 24.83 -20.91
N GLU A 369 -4.85 25.38 -21.62
CA GLU A 369 -5.09 26.20 -22.82
C GLU A 369 -5.39 25.38 -24.08
N GLU A 370 -4.61 24.32 -24.34
CA GLU A 370 -4.64 23.60 -25.61
C GLU A 370 -5.18 22.18 -25.45
N VAL A 371 -4.63 21.38 -24.53
CA VAL A 371 -5.01 19.95 -24.40
C VAL A 371 -6.47 19.79 -23.95
N ALA A 372 -7.00 20.73 -23.18
CA ALA A 372 -8.40 20.76 -22.73
C ALA A 372 -9.39 20.67 -23.91
N LYS A 373 -9.03 21.18 -25.08
CA LYS A 373 -9.86 21.13 -26.31
C LYS A 373 -9.92 19.73 -26.94
N HIS A 374 -8.99 18.84 -26.58
CA HIS A 374 -8.79 17.54 -27.23
C HIS A 374 -9.01 16.34 -26.30
N THR A 375 -9.32 16.56 -25.01
CA THR A 375 -9.36 15.50 -23.99
C THR A 375 -10.74 15.30 -23.39
N ASP A 376 -11.09 14.05 -23.15
CA ASP A 376 -12.28 13.60 -22.42
C ASP A 376 -11.98 13.34 -20.93
N ARG A 377 -10.77 13.67 -20.47
CA ARG A 377 -10.24 13.32 -19.15
C ARG A 377 -10.47 14.40 -18.11
N TYR A 378 -11.72 14.80 -17.95
CA TYR A 378 -12.12 15.95 -17.12
C TYR A 378 -11.67 15.83 -15.66
N GLU A 379 -11.60 14.63 -15.08
CA GLU A 379 -11.09 14.43 -13.72
C GLU A 379 -9.60 14.83 -13.58
N ASN A 380 -8.76 14.43 -14.53
CA ASN A 380 -7.34 14.78 -14.53
C ASN A 380 -7.13 16.26 -14.86
N LEU A 381 -7.96 16.82 -15.74
CA LEU A 381 -7.94 18.24 -16.05
C LEU A 381 -8.31 19.07 -14.81
N ALA A 382 -9.39 18.71 -14.11
CA ALA A 382 -9.80 19.36 -12.87
C ALA A 382 -8.74 19.25 -11.77
N LEU A 383 -8.10 18.09 -11.62
CA LEU A 383 -6.97 17.92 -10.70
C LEU A 383 -5.78 18.80 -11.09
N THR A 384 -5.44 18.87 -12.37
CA THR A 384 -4.37 19.73 -12.90
C THR A 384 -4.66 21.20 -12.59
N MET A 385 -5.88 21.68 -12.88
CA MET A 385 -6.31 23.05 -12.58
C MET A 385 -6.24 23.35 -11.08
N ARG A 386 -6.69 22.42 -10.23
CA ARG A 386 -6.63 22.56 -8.77
C ARG A 386 -5.18 22.68 -8.28
N LEU A 387 -4.30 21.78 -8.69
CA LEU A 387 -2.89 21.79 -8.30
C LEU A 387 -2.15 23.02 -8.86
N TYR A 388 -2.50 23.44 -10.07
CA TYR A 388 -1.98 24.68 -10.66
C TYR A 388 -2.41 25.90 -9.84
N ARG A 389 -3.70 26.04 -9.52
CA ARG A 389 -4.19 27.14 -8.67
C ARG A 389 -3.55 27.18 -7.27
N LEU A 390 -3.20 26.02 -6.73
CA LEU A 390 -2.50 25.90 -5.44
C LEU A 390 -0.98 26.12 -5.55
N ASN A 391 -0.47 26.55 -6.71
CA ASN A 391 0.97 26.72 -6.96
C ASN A 391 1.80 25.48 -6.61
N SER A 392 1.23 24.28 -6.78
CA SER A 392 1.85 23.04 -6.34
C SER A 392 3.15 22.71 -7.09
N TRP A 393 3.52 23.42 -8.16
CA TRP A 393 4.83 23.27 -8.79
C TRP A 393 6.00 23.67 -7.88
N ASN A 394 5.77 24.48 -6.85
CA ASN A 394 6.82 24.85 -5.88
C ASN A 394 7.08 23.72 -4.87
N GLU A 395 6.02 23.18 -4.28
CA GLU A 395 6.10 22.19 -3.19
C GLU A 395 6.10 20.73 -3.69
N ASN A 396 5.35 20.45 -4.75
CA ASN A 396 5.15 19.12 -5.30
C ASN A 396 5.05 19.12 -6.85
N PRO A 397 6.13 19.50 -7.56
CA PRO A 397 6.14 19.59 -9.02
C PRO A 397 5.82 18.27 -9.71
N LEU A 398 6.19 17.14 -9.10
CA LEU A 398 5.89 15.82 -9.67
C LEU A 398 4.40 15.48 -9.62
N ALA A 399 3.65 15.90 -8.60
CA ALA A 399 2.20 15.68 -8.57
C ALA A 399 1.50 16.45 -9.69
N LEU A 400 1.87 17.73 -9.88
CA LEU A 400 1.32 18.56 -10.95
C LEU A 400 1.71 18.01 -12.33
N LEU A 401 3.00 17.68 -12.55
CA LEU A 401 3.47 17.14 -13.82
C LEU A 401 2.72 15.86 -14.21
N ARG A 402 2.51 14.94 -13.25
CA ARG A 402 1.77 13.70 -13.50
C ARG A 402 0.30 13.97 -13.85
N ALA A 403 -0.37 14.88 -13.14
CA ALA A 403 -1.76 15.25 -13.44
C ALA A 403 -1.87 15.88 -14.85
N ALA A 404 -0.94 16.78 -15.18
CA ALA A 404 -0.88 17.41 -16.50
C ALA A 404 -0.67 16.38 -17.62
N LEU A 405 0.32 15.47 -17.48
CA LEU A 405 0.55 14.38 -18.44
C LEU A 405 -0.68 13.48 -18.60
N LEU A 406 -1.35 13.13 -17.51
CA LEU A 406 -2.55 12.30 -17.53
C LEU A 406 -3.74 12.98 -18.21
N SER A 407 -3.71 14.29 -18.38
CA SER A 407 -4.74 15.03 -19.11
C SER A 407 -4.60 14.87 -20.64
N PHE A 408 -3.44 14.45 -21.15
CA PHE A 408 -3.26 14.18 -22.58
C PHE A 408 -4.07 12.95 -23.03
N PRO A 409 -4.65 12.99 -24.25
CA PRO A 409 -5.40 11.86 -24.80
C PRO A 409 -4.57 10.58 -24.83
N GLY A 410 -5.12 9.49 -24.31
CA GLY A 410 -4.49 8.15 -24.34
C GLY A 410 -3.24 7.96 -23.47
N VAL A 411 -2.71 8.98 -22.79
CA VAL A 411 -1.57 8.82 -21.87
C VAL A 411 -1.98 7.96 -20.68
N THR A 412 -1.15 7.05 -20.18
CA THR A 412 -1.51 6.20 -19.03
C THR A 412 -0.69 6.56 -17.80
N SER A 413 -1.08 6.12 -16.61
CA SER A 413 -0.24 6.27 -15.41
C SER A 413 1.14 5.64 -15.61
N LEU A 414 1.22 4.52 -16.36
CA LEU A 414 2.49 3.89 -16.73
C LEU A 414 3.35 4.80 -17.62
N CYS A 415 2.75 5.50 -18.60
CA CYS A 415 3.46 6.49 -19.41
C CYS A 415 4.05 7.59 -18.54
N SER A 416 3.25 8.12 -17.62
CA SER A 416 3.68 9.18 -16.71
C SER A 416 4.84 8.73 -15.81
N ASP A 417 4.78 7.51 -15.25
CA ASP A 417 5.86 6.96 -14.45
C ASP A 417 7.14 6.71 -15.26
N LEU A 418 7.02 6.17 -16.48
CA LEU A 418 8.15 5.97 -17.40
C LEU A 418 8.79 7.31 -17.80
N TYR A 419 7.98 8.32 -18.11
CA TYR A 419 8.46 9.62 -18.54
C TYR A 419 9.22 10.35 -17.42
N VAL A 420 8.66 10.38 -16.20
CA VAL A 420 9.34 10.96 -15.04
C VAL A 420 10.66 10.24 -14.74
N LEU A 421 10.69 8.91 -14.87
CA LEU A 421 11.92 8.14 -14.74
C LEU A 421 12.95 8.52 -15.82
N ALA A 422 12.54 8.66 -17.07
CA ALA A 422 13.43 9.07 -18.15
C ALA A 422 14.03 10.45 -17.89
N LEU A 423 13.22 11.42 -17.47
CA LEU A 423 13.70 12.77 -17.10
C LEU A 423 14.75 12.72 -15.98
N TYR A 424 14.56 11.85 -14.99
CA TYR A 424 15.53 11.66 -13.90
C TYR A 424 16.85 11.11 -14.44
N LEU A 425 16.80 10.06 -15.25
CA LEU A 425 18.00 9.42 -15.83
C LEU A 425 18.75 10.34 -16.81
N MET A 426 18.03 11.28 -17.44
CA MET A 426 18.58 12.35 -18.29
C MET A 426 19.18 13.51 -17.50
N GLY A 427 18.98 13.58 -16.18
CA GLY A 427 19.57 14.61 -15.32
C GLY A 427 18.84 15.95 -15.32
N LEU A 428 17.50 15.99 -15.50
CA LEU A 428 16.74 17.24 -15.41
C LEU A 428 16.85 17.85 -14.00
N LYS A 429 17.23 19.14 -13.94
CA LYS A 429 17.48 19.86 -12.69
C LYS A 429 16.26 19.82 -11.76
N GLY A 430 16.53 19.56 -10.48
CA GLY A 430 15.53 19.52 -9.40
C GLY A 430 14.96 18.13 -9.11
N LEU A 431 15.10 17.15 -10.01
CA LEU A 431 14.56 15.80 -9.78
C LEU A 431 15.28 15.01 -8.68
N GLU A 432 16.56 15.28 -8.42
CA GLU A 432 17.32 14.63 -7.34
C GLU A 432 16.69 14.91 -5.96
N SER A 433 16.25 16.14 -5.73
CA SER A 433 15.54 16.55 -4.51
C SER A 433 14.19 15.85 -4.33
N CYS A 434 13.59 15.39 -5.45
CA CYS A 434 12.29 14.73 -5.50
C CYS A 434 12.41 13.21 -5.67
N SER A 435 13.62 12.63 -5.56
CA SER A 435 13.91 11.20 -5.79
C SER A 435 13.00 10.25 -5.03
N SER A 436 12.64 10.59 -3.78
CA SER A 436 11.73 9.82 -2.92
C SER A 436 10.28 9.74 -3.44
N GLN A 437 9.91 10.63 -4.36
CA GLN A 437 8.58 10.71 -4.96
C GLN A 437 8.52 10.12 -6.38
N ILE A 438 9.66 9.70 -6.93
CA ILE A 438 9.73 9.05 -8.25
C ILE A 438 9.32 7.59 -8.08
N GLN A 439 8.25 7.20 -8.75
CA GLN A 439 7.67 5.87 -8.64
C GLN A 439 8.32 4.92 -9.66
N PRO A 440 8.57 3.65 -9.31
CA PRO A 440 9.02 2.66 -10.28
C PRO A 440 7.87 2.30 -11.24
N PRO A 441 8.11 2.30 -12.57
CA PRO A 441 7.12 1.85 -13.54
C PRO A 441 6.75 0.37 -13.33
N ALA A 442 5.47 0.08 -13.04
CA ALA A 442 4.97 -1.29 -12.85
C ALA A 442 4.68 -2.03 -14.18
N ASP A 443 5.65 -2.08 -15.10
CA ASP A 443 5.50 -2.71 -16.42
C ASP A 443 5.72 -4.23 -16.42
N SER A 444 5.50 -4.88 -17.57
CA SER A 444 5.73 -6.32 -17.71
C SER A 444 7.17 -6.78 -17.41
N LYS A 445 8.17 -5.92 -17.60
CA LYS A 445 9.60 -6.22 -17.35
C LYS A 445 9.87 -6.30 -15.85
N LEU A 446 9.33 -5.38 -15.07
CA LEU A 446 9.46 -5.44 -13.61
C LEU A 446 8.60 -6.56 -13.03
N LEU A 447 7.33 -6.65 -13.44
CA LEU A 447 6.36 -7.58 -12.86
C LEU A 447 6.74 -9.05 -13.04
N ILE A 448 7.37 -9.43 -14.15
CA ILE A 448 7.83 -10.82 -14.35
C ILE A 448 8.90 -11.21 -13.32
N ILE A 449 9.79 -10.30 -12.96
CA ILE A 449 10.83 -10.54 -11.95
C ILE A 449 10.19 -10.62 -10.57
N LEU A 450 9.41 -9.62 -10.20
CA LEU A 450 8.78 -9.59 -8.88
C LEU A 450 7.93 -10.85 -8.64
N ARG A 451 7.21 -11.33 -9.67
CA ARG A 451 6.47 -12.59 -9.58
C ARG A 451 7.37 -13.79 -9.37
N ARG A 452 8.49 -13.90 -10.10
CA ARG A 452 9.42 -15.03 -9.97
C ARG A 452 10.13 -15.07 -8.62
N LEU A 453 10.35 -13.90 -8.02
CA LEU A 453 10.90 -13.78 -6.67
C LEU A 453 9.86 -14.01 -5.56
N GLY A 454 8.56 -14.02 -5.93
CA GLY A 454 7.47 -14.02 -4.97
C GLY A 454 7.44 -12.73 -4.16
N MET A 455 7.57 -11.58 -4.82
CA MET A 455 7.57 -10.23 -4.22
C MET A 455 6.29 -9.45 -4.54
N ILE A 456 5.36 -10.06 -5.27
CA ILE A 456 4.00 -9.55 -5.48
C ILE A 456 2.99 -10.67 -5.22
N SER A 457 1.85 -10.28 -4.67
CA SER A 457 0.70 -11.10 -4.33
C SER A 457 -0.36 -11.07 -5.43
N THR A 458 -0.48 -9.94 -6.16
CA THR A 458 -1.48 -9.77 -7.21
C THR A 458 -1.26 -10.75 -8.38
N PRO A 459 -2.28 -11.54 -8.76
CA PRO A 459 -2.19 -12.41 -9.94
C PRO A 459 -2.02 -11.61 -11.24
N ILE A 460 -1.29 -12.15 -12.23
CA ILE A 460 -1.06 -11.45 -13.52
C ILE A 460 -2.37 -11.08 -14.21
N VAL A 461 -3.38 -11.96 -14.19
CA VAL A 461 -4.69 -11.70 -14.81
C VAL A 461 -5.33 -10.46 -14.22
N VAL A 462 -5.19 -10.25 -12.90
CA VAL A 462 -5.68 -9.05 -12.21
C VAL A 462 -4.79 -7.85 -12.52
N ALA A 463 -3.47 -8.01 -12.48
CA ALA A 463 -2.51 -6.94 -12.77
C ALA A 463 -2.66 -6.37 -14.20
N MET A 464 -2.96 -7.22 -15.19
CA MET A 464 -3.20 -6.79 -16.58
C MET A 464 -4.53 -6.06 -16.74
N ARG A 465 -5.55 -6.38 -15.93
CA ARG A 465 -6.87 -5.72 -15.97
C ARG A 465 -6.89 -4.41 -15.19
N ASN A 466 -6.08 -4.29 -14.15
CA ASN A 466 -6.08 -3.11 -13.29
C ASN A 466 -4.67 -2.70 -12.87
N TYR A 467 -4.10 -1.78 -13.65
CA TYR A 467 -2.76 -1.22 -13.40
C TYR A 467 -2.66 -0.53 -12.04
N SER A 468 -3.73 0.13 -11.56
CA SER A 468 -3.69 0.88 -10.30
C SER A 468 -3.40 -0.01 -9.08
N ILE A 469 -3.95 -1.22 -9.06
CA ILE A 469 -3.74 -2.19 -7.97
C ILE A 469 -2.29 -2.63 -7.93
N ILE A 470 -1.74 -3.05 -9.07
CA ILE A 470 -0.37 -3.56 -9.12
C ILE A 470 0.64 -2.43 -8.92
N ARG A 471 0.37 -1.23 -9.46
CA ARG A 471 1.18 -0.03 -9.23
C ARG A 471 1.28 0.29 -7.75
N LYS A 472 0.17 0.25 -7.00
CA LYS A 472 0.16 0.47 -5.55
C LYS A 472 1.03 -0.56 -4.82
N GLU A 473 0.88 -1.85 -5.15
CA GLU A 473 1.69 -2.90 -4.54
C GLU A 473 3.19 -2.75 -4.84
N VAL A 474 3.57 -2.47 -6.08
CA VAL A 474 4.96 -2.22 -6.47
C VAL A 474 5.50 -0.98 -5.75
N MET A 475 4.68 0.07 -5.61
CA MET A 475 5.07 1.27 -4.87
C MET A 475 5.33 0.96 -3.40
N GLU A 476 4.45 0.24 -2.71
CA GLU A 476 4.64 -0.11 -1.30
C GLU A 476 5.81 -1.06 -1.06
N LEU A 477 6.11 -1.95 -2.01
CA LEU A 477 7.35 -2.73 -1.99
C LEU A 477 8.58 -1.84 -2.19
N SER A 478 8.52 -0.90 -3.13
CA SER A 478 9.66 -0.04 -3.45
C SER A 478 10.00 0.95 -2.34
N LYS A 479 9.00 1.51 -1.65
CA LYS A 479 9.19 2.38 -0.47
C LYS A 479 9.81 1.62 0.71
N GLU A 480 9.55 0.33 0.80
CA GLU A 480 10.13 -0.52 1.84
C GLU A 480 11.61 -0.83 1.55
N LEU A 481 11.94 -1.15 0.30
CA LEU A 481 13.29 -1.51 -0.12
C LEU A 481 14.19 -0.27 -0.29
N PHE A 482 13.65 0.80 -0.87
CA PHE A 482 14.37 2.01 -1.25
C PHE A 482 13.60 3.27 -0.81
N PRO A 483 13.51 3.57 0.50
CA PRO A 483 12.69 4.69 1.00
C PRO A 483 13.03 6.05 0.39
N ARG A 484 14.30 6.30 0.08
CA ARG A 484 14.77 7.57 -0.54
C ARG A 484 14.72 7.58 -2.07
N ALA A 485 14.70 6.42 -2.70
CA ALA A 485 14.75 6.31 -4.16
C ALA A 485 13.91 5.12 -4.67
N PRO A 486 12.57 5.16 -4.54
CA PRO A 486 11.71 4.01 -4.86
C PRO A 486 11.87 3.50 -6.30
N PHE A 487 12.18 4.40 -7.24
CA PHE A 487 12.44 4.08 -8.64
C PHE A 487 13.58 3.08 -8.86
N LEU A 488 14.54 2.93 -7.92
CA LEU A 488 15.64 1.96 -8.02
C LEU A 488 15.16 0.53 -8.21
N LEU A 489 13.96 0.19 -7.73
CA LEU A 489 13.37 -1.13 -7.96
C LEU A 489 13.22 -1.44 -9.46
N TYR A 490 13.03 -0.43 -10.31
CA TYR A 490 12.90 -0.60 -11.75
C TYR A 490 14.22 -0.98 -12.44
N SER A 491 15.37 -0.85 -11.78
CA SER A 491 16.67 -1.34 -12.30
C SER A 491 16.64 -2.83 -12.66
N LEU A 492 15.75 -3.61 -12.02
CA LEU A 492 15.51 -5.01 -12.34
C LEU A 492 15.02 -5.22 -13.78
N ALA A 493 14.38 -4.24 -14.41
CA ALA A 493 13.91 -4.33 -15.79
C ALA A 493 15.04 -4.68 -16.78
N SER A 494 16.28 -4.23 -16.53
CA SER A 494 17.45 -4.59 -17.34
C SER A 494 17.78 -6.09 -17.25
N ILE A 495 17.61 -6.70 -16.07
CA ILE A 495 17.71 -8.16 -15.91
C ILE A 495 16.60 -8.86 -16.69
N ALA A 496 15.37 -8.33 -16.66
CA ALA A 496 14.25 -8.96 -17.32
C ALA A 496 14.46 -9.02 -18.84
N LYS A 497 14.90 -7.90 -19.44
CA LYS A 497 15.23 -7.77 -20.86
C LYS A 497 16.34 -8.74 -21.28
N LYS A 498 17.40 -8.85 -20.47
CA LYS A 498 18.57 -9.68 -20.78
C LYS A 498 18.34 -11.18 -20.53
N TRP A 499 17.59 -11.55 -19.50
CA TRP A 499 17.52 -12.93 -19.00
C TRP A 499 16.11 -13.55 -18.95
N CYS A 500 15.09 -12.79 -18.54
CA CYS A 500 13.80 -13.40 -18.16
C CYS A 500 12.76 -13.43 -19.28
N LEU A 501 12.80 -12.46 -20.20
CA LEU A 501 11.86 -12.33 -21.32
C LEU A 501 12.26 -13.19 -22.53
N ARG A 502 13.55 -13.46 -22.70
CA ARG A 502 14.04 -14.37 -23.74
C ARG A 502 13.87 -15.83 -23.30
N ARG A 503 13.87 -16.78 -24.25
CA ARG A 503 14.03 -18.23 -23.96
C ARG A 503 15.44 -18.58 -23.45
N THR A 504 16.14 -17.62 -22.85
CA THR A 504 17.52 -17.78 -22.42
C THR A 504 17.57 -18.52 -21.09
N ARG A 505 18.48 -19.49 -21.01
CA ARG A 505 18.82 -20.21 -19.78
C ARG A 505 19.27 -19.24 -18.70
N CYS A 506 18.99 -19.58 -17.43
CA CYS A 506 19.45 -18.79 -16.29
C CYS A 506 20.97 -18.89 -16.07
N VAL A 507 21.64 -19.78 -16.80
CA VAL A 507 23.09 -19.94 -16.87
C VAL A 507 23.49 -20.01 -18.34
N ARG A 508 24.49 -19.25 -18.75
CA ARG A 508 25.07 -19.27 -20.10
C ARG A 508 26.51 -19.72 -20.03
N VAL A 509 26.92 -20.55 -20.97
CA VAL A 509 28.34 -20.86 -21.19
C VAL A 509 28.93 -19.74 -22.03
N THR A 510 30.01 -19.14 -21.54
CA THR A 510 30.80 -18.13 -22.24
C THR A 510 32.25 -18.62 -22.33
N ARG A 511 33.07 -17.98 -23.17
CA ARG A 511 34.51 -18.32 -23.29
C ARG A 511 35.26 -18.21 -21.97
N GLU A 512 34.78 -17.36 -21.06
CA GLU A 512 35.34 -17.09 -19.73
C GLU A 512 34.68 -17.97 -18.62
N GLY A 513 33.81 -18.92 -19.00
CA GLY A 513 33.12 -19.82 -18.07
C GLY A 513 31.61 -19.61 -17.97
N LEU A 514 31.02 -19.98 -16.83
CA LEU A 514 29.57 -19.98 -16.62
C LEU A 514 29.05 -18.62 -16.13
N LEU A 515 28.39 -17.87 -17.01
CA LEU A 515 27.69 -16.64 -16.66
C LEU A 515 26.31 -16.96 -16.10
N LYS A 516 26.08 -16.65 -14.82
CA LYS A 516 24.79 -16.86 -14.15
C LYS A 516 23.95 -15.56 -14.16
N CYS A 517 22.63 -15.72 -14.23
CA CYS A 517 21.69 -14.62 -14.01
C CYS A 517 21.96 -13.96 -12.65
N PRO A 518 21.96 -12.62 -12.52
CA PRO A 518 22.20 -11.96 -11.23
C PRO A 518 21.22 -12.38 -10.13
N LEU A 519 20.00 -12.78 -10.50
CA LEU A 519 18.97 -13.25 -9.55
C LEU A 519 18.97 -14.78 -9.37
N PHE A 520 19.96 -15.50 -9.89
CA PHE A 520 20.00 -16.97 -9.90
C PHE A 520 19.85 -17.54 -8.48
N ASN A 521 20.58 -17.02 -7.50
CA ASN A 521 20.55 -17.50 -6.12
C ASN A 521 19.29 -17.12 -5.33
N ILE A 522 18.47 -16.20 -5.84
CA ILE A 522 17.28 -15.65 -5.16
C ILE A 522 16.00 -16.25 -5.76
N CYS A 523 15.99 -16.49 -7.07
CA CYS A 523 14.82 -16.96 -7.79
C CYS A 523 14.50 -18.43 -7.46
N THR A 524 13.24 -18.69 -7.11
CA THR A 524 12.72 -20.05 -6.83
C THR A 524 12.29 -20.81 -8.10
N LYS A 525 12.00 -20.07 -9.19
CA LYS A 525 11.55 -20.63 -10.48
C LYS A 525 12.65 -20.55 -11.55
N ARG A 526 13.75 -21.26 -11.31
CA ARG A 526 14.92 -21.26 -12.22
C ARG A 526 14.63 -22.09 -13.46
N ARG A 527 15.13 -21.63 -14.62
CA ARG A 527 15.13 -22.42 -15.87
C ARG A 527 16.52 -22.99 -16.08
N TYR A 528 16.64 -24.30 -15.84
CA TYR A 528 17.90 -25.04 -15.93
C TYR A 528 18.11 -25.75 -17.27
N GLN A 529 17.04 -25.97 -18.05
CA GLN A 529 17.05 -26.73 -19.31
C GLN A 529 16.76 -25.84 -20.50
#